data_AF-A0A1W9MSG8-F1
#
_entry.id   AF-A0A1W9MSG8-F1
#
_cell.length_a   1.000
_cell.length_b   1.000
_cell.length_c   1.000
_cell.angle_alpha   90.00
_cell.angle_beta   90.00
_cell.angle_gamma   90.00
#
_symmetry.space_group_name_H-M   'P 1'
#
loop_
_entity.id
_entity.type
_entity.pdbx_description
1 polymer ?
#
loop_
_entity_poly.entity_id
_entity_poly.type
_entity_poly.pdbx_seq_one_letter_code
_entity_poly.pdbx_strand_id
1 'polypeptide(L)' 'MSKPVILCADDEKIVLNSLKEQLKRAFRNDYSVETAEGGKDALDLYLLRFNFSIIKMLKI' A
#
# COMPACT_ATOMS: atom_id res chain seq x y z
N MET A 1 -8.24 12.82 -12.83
CA MET A 1 -7.85 12.80 -11.40
C MET A 1 -7.18 11.47 -11.13
N SER A 2 -5.93 11.45 -10.65
CA SER A 2 -5.27 10.19 -10.26
C SER A 2 -5.92 9.65 -8.99
N LYS A 3 -6.21 8.34 -8.95
CA LYS A 3 -6.75 7.73 -7.73
C LYS A 3 -5.73 7.85 -6.60
N PRO A 4 -6.15 8.21 -5.38
CA PRO A 4 -5.28 8.14 -4.20
C PRO A 4 -4.76 6.72 -3.99
N VAL A 5 -3.56 6.62 -3.41
CA VAL A 5 -2.89 5.33 -3.20
C VAL A 5 -2.85 4.94 -1.73
N ILE A 6 -3.17 3.68 -1.46
CA ILE A 6 -2.93 3.01 -0.18
C ILE A 6 -1.61 2.24 -0.29
N LEU A 7 -0.67 2.54 0.61
CA LEU A 7 0.62 1.84 0.73
C LEU A 7 0.63 0.98 1.99
N CYS A 8 0.83 -0.32 1.80
CA CYS A 8 1.02 -1.28 2.88
C CYS A 8 2.50 -1.67 2.95
N ALA A 9 3.11 -1.58 4.13
CA ALA A 9 4.48 -1.99 4.35
C ALA A 9 4.55 -2.97 5.52
N ASP A 10 5.10 -4.16 5.28
CA ASP A 10 5.18 -5.30 6.21
C ASP A 10 6.25 -6.27 5.69
N ASP A 11 7.03 -6.91 6.55
CA ASP A 11 8.07 -7.88 6.14
C ASP A 11 7.49 -9.26 5.77
N GLU A 12 6.20 -9.50 6.04
CA GLU A 12 5.51 -10.72 5.68
C GLU A 12 4.70 -10.60 4.37
N LYS A 13 5.24 -11.16 3.28
CA LYS A 13 4.58 -11.18 1.96
C LYS A 13 3.16 -11.77 1.97
N ILE A 14 2.90 -12.76 2.84
CA ILE A 14 1.59 -13.40 2.95
C ILE A 14 0.55 -12.40 3.50
N VAL A 15 0.94 -11.62 4.51
CA VAL A 15 0.11 -10.55 5.09
C VAL A 15 -0.17 -9.48 4.04
N LEU A 16 0.86 -9.02 3.32
CA LEU A 16 0.72 -8.04 2.24
C LEU A 16 -0.24 -8.51 1.14
N ASN A 17 -0.12 -9.75 0.68
CA ASN A 17 -0.97 -10.29 -0.37
C ASN A 17 -2.44 -10.38 0.07
N SER A 18 -2.68 -10.88 1.29
CA SER A 18 -4.04 -10.97 1.85
C SER A 18 -4.66 -9.57 1.99
N LEU A 19 -3.91 -8.61 2.54
CA LEU A 19 -4.37 -7.25 2.74
C LEU A 19 -4.63 -6.54 1.41
N LYS A 20 -3.77 -6.75 0.40
CA LYS A 20 -3.94 -6.19 -0.95
C LYS A 20 -5.24 -6.64 -1.58
N GLU A 21 -5.57 -7.92 -1.49
CA GLU A 21 -6.81 -8.45 -2.06
C GLU A 21 -8.05 -7.94 -1.32
N GLN A 22 -8.01 -7.84 0.00
CA GLN A 22 -9.10 -7.25 0.80
C GLN A 22 -9.34 -5.78 0.45
N LEU A 23 -8.27 -4.99 0.35
CA LEU A 23 -8.33 -3.58 0.01
C LEU A 23 -8.80 -3.35 -1.43
N LYS A 24 -8.33 -4.15 -2.39
CA LYS A 24 -8.84 -4.10 -3.77
C LYS A 24 -10.33 -4.40 -3.81
N ARG A 25 -10.81 -5.41 -3.09
CA ARG A 25 -12.24 -5.74 -3.06
C ARG A 25 -13.10 -4.61 -2.50
N ALA A 26 -12.64 -3.97 -1.42
CA ALA A 26 -13.37 -2.88 -0.75
C ALA A 26 -13.27 -1.54 -1.51
N PHE A 27 -12.12 -1.23 -2.11
CA PHE A 27 -11.76 0.14 -2.52
C PHE A 27 -11.30 0.28 -3.98
N ARG A 28 -11.41 -0.77 -4.82
CA ARG A 28 -10.93 -0.76 -6.24
C ARG A 28 -11.32 0.47 -7.08
N ASN A 29 -12.49 1.05 -6.81
CA ASN A 29 -13.01 2.15 -7.60
C ASN A 29 -12.42 3.49 -7.17
N ASP A 30 -12.08 3.64 -5.90
CA ASP A 30 -11.68 4.91 -5.30
C ASP A 30 -10.17 5.01 -5.06
N TYR A 31 -9.49 3.87 -4.86
CA TYR A 31 -8.06 3.82 -4.51
C TYR A 31 -7.27 2.82 -5.37
N SER A 32 -5.96 3.05 -5.45
CA SER A 32 -4.97 2.06 -5.88
C SER A 32 -4.24 1.50 -4.67
N VAL A 33 -3.79 0.23 -4.73
CA VAL A 33 -3.15 -0.46 -3.60
C VAL A 33 -1.75 -0.91 -3.99
N GLU A 34 -0.75 -0.47 -3.22
CA GLU A 34 0.66 -0.87 -3.34
C GLU A 34 1.15 -1.53 -2.06
N THR A 35 2.18 -2.36 -2.22
CA THR A 35 2.76 -3.16 -1.15
C THR A 35 4.28 -3.05 -1.19
N ALA A 36 4.91 -2.98 -0.03
CA ALA A 36 6.35 -2.94 0.17
C ALA A 36 6.76 -3.95 1.25
N GLU A 37 7.85 -4.68 1.03
CA GLU A 37 8.32 -5.71 1.98
C GLU A 37 9.22 -5.10 3.09
N GLY A 38 9.38 -3.78 3.11
CA GLY A 38 10.19 -3.08 4.09
C GLY A 38 10.09 -1.56 4.00
N GLY A 39 10.64 -0.87 5.01
CA GLY A 39 10.55 0.60 5.11
C GLY A 39 11.25 1.34 3.98
N LYS A 40 12.35 0.80 3.44
CA LYS A 40 13.07 1.42 2.32
C LYS A 40 12.25 1.36 1.03
N ASP A 41 11.72 0.18 0.69
CA ASP A 41 10.85 0.00 -0.47
C ASP A 41 9.59 0.87 -0.37
N ALA A 42 9.03 1.00 0.84
CA ALA A 42 7.90 1.86 1.11
C ALA A 42 8.25 3.34 0.89
N LEU A 43 9.43 3.77 1.33
CA LEU A 43 9.92 5.14 1.14
C LEU A 43 10.19 5.44 -0.33
N ASP A 44 10.82 4.52 -1.06
CA ASP A 44 11.07 4.65 -2.49
C ASP A 44 9.74 4.77 -3.27
N LEU A 45 8.76 3.93 -2.95
CA LEU A 45 7.40 4.03 -3.51
C LEU A 45 6.73 5.35 -3.16
N TYR A 46 6.88 5.81 -1.91
CA TYR A 46 6.34 7.09 -1.45
C TYR A 46 6.90 8.26 -2.27
N LEU A 47 8.22 8.30 -2.45
CA LEU A 47 8.91 9.36 -3.19
C LEU A 47 8.59 9.33 -4.70
N LEU A 48 8.36 8.15 -5.29
CA LEU A 48 7.97 8.04 -6.71
C LEU A 48 6.53 8.50 -6.98
N ARG A 49 5.66 8.53 -5.97
CA ARG A 49 4.23 8.80 -6.14
C ARG A 49 3.77 9.88 -5.18
N PHE A 50 3.65 11.09 -5.68
CA PHE A 50 3.21 12.28 -4.92
C PHE A 50 1.75 12.24 -4.37
N ASN A 51 1.01 11.13 -4.51
CA ASN A 51 -0.43 11.02 -4.20
C ASN A 51 -0.82 9.82 -3.31
N PHE A 52 -0.11 9.58 -2.20
CA PHE A 52 -0.57 8.62 -1.19
C PHE A 52 -1.53 9.29 -0.20
N SER A 53 -2.62 8.60 0.12
CA SER A 53 -3.61 9.08 1.11
C SER A 53 -3.59 8.30 2.41
N ILE A 54 -3.10 7.05 2.40
CA ILE A 54 -3.03 6.19 3.59
C ILE A 54 -1.75 5.36 3.52
N ILE A 55 -0.87 5.52 4.51
CA ILE A 55 0.29 4.67 4.75
C ILE A 55 0.02 3.93 6.04
N LYS A 56 -0.18 2.61 5.98
CA LYS A 56 -0.27 1.79 7.18
C LYS A 56 0.98 0.92 7.22
N MET A 57 1.90 1.28 8.11
CA MET A 57 3.04 0.45 8.49
C MET A 57 2.52 -0.45 9.62
N LEU A 58 2.17 -1.70 9.30
CA LEU A 58 1.84 -2.67 10.33
C LEU A 58 3.18 -3.20 10.84
N LYS A 59 3.43 -3.02 12.13
CA LYS A 59 4.50 -3.69 12.85
C LYS A 59 3.75 -4.58 13.83
N ILE A 60 3.68 -5.88 13.54
CA ILE A 60 3.20 -6.86 14.51
C ILE A 60 4.35 -7.15 15.48
#